data_AF-A0A4Z0A0M9-F1
#
_entry.id   AF-A0A4Z0A0M9-F1
#
_cell.length_a   1.000
_cell.length_b   1.000
_cell.length_c   1.000
_cell.angle_alpha   90.00
_cell.angle_beta   90.00
_cell.angle_gamma   90.00
#
_symmetry.space_group_name_H-M   'P 1'
#
loop_
_entity.id
_entity.type
_entity.pdbx_description
1 polymer ?
#
loop_
_entity_poly.entity_id
_entity_poly.type
_entity_poly.pdbx_seq_one_letter_code
_entity_poly.pdbx_strand_id
1 'polypeptide(L)'
;MLGFGFRHLMKFCEAHNLIDRQSYVAQYISLALLTTGSCALLGSDDLLAAFACGTAFAWDGFFNKQTEASVFSSVIDLLFNIAAFVYVGAWTPFDDFNDPALSLTPWRLVVIAILVLLLRRIPPVLALYRWIPDIKNIREALFSGHFGPMGVGAIFISTLATRQLPPPHDPPETQAELLGASIEPIVAFMVVTSILIHGLSIPFFSLGRRVHTFSRTWSRRETPAVPEWTTQTRPVLRGTDIVINRDEADRAERTEVCGGRDHGDVRMQNGG
;
A
#
# COMPACT_ATOMS: atom_id res chain seq x y z
N MET A 1 17.95 -24.20 9.60
CA MET A 1 19.28 -23.83 10.14
C MET A 1 20.04 -22.86 9.24
N LEU A 2 20.08 -23.08 7.92
CA LEU A 2 20.78 -22.20 6.96
C LEU A 2 20.43 -20.71 7.13
N GLY A 3 19.15 -20.33 7.09
CA GLY A 3 18.75 -18.92 7.22
C GLY A 3 19.15 -18.25 8.54
N PHE A 4 19.05 -18.99 9.65
CA PHE A 4 19.49 -18.51 10.96
C PHE A 4 21.01 -18.36 11.03
N GLY A 5 21.78 -19.34 10.55
CA GLY A 5 23.24 -19.28 10.52
C GLY A 5 23.73 -18.15 9.62
N PHE A 6 23.13 -18.01 8.45
CA PHE A 6 23.46 -16.96 7.50
C PHE A 6 23.13 -15.55 8.04
N ARG A 7 22.04 -15.41 8.79
CA ARG A 7 21.74 -14.16 9.52
C ARG A 7 22.84 -13.79 10.53
N HIS A 8 23.36 -14.75 11.29
CA HIS A 8 24.45 -14.49 12.24
C HIS A 8 25.76 -14.16 11.50
N LEU A 9 26.05 -14.88 10.41
CA LEU A 9 27.19 -14.60 9.55
C LEU A 9 27.14 -13.17 9.01
N MET A 10 25.97 -12.71 8.55
CA MET A 10 25.81 -11.36 8.02
C MET A 10 26.05 -10.29 9.09
N LYS A 11 25.51 -10.47 10.30
CA LYS A 11 25.76 -9.55 11.41
C LYS A 11 27.25 -9.49 11.79
N PHE A 12 27.92 -10.63 11.76
CA PHE A 12 29.35 -10.72 12.00
C PHE A 12 30.13 -9.96 10.91
N CYS A 13 29.84 -10.21 9.64
CA CYS A 13 30.51 -9.54 8.53
C CYS A 13 30.29 -8.02 8.55
N GLU A 14 29.09 -7.55 8.90
CA GLU A 14 28.82 -6.11 9.05
C GLU A 14 29.58 -5.51 10.24
N ALA A 15 29.63 -6.19 11.38
CA ALA A 15 30.39 -5.73 12.55
C ALA A 15 31.90 -5.60 12.25
N HIS A 16 32.41 -6.38 11.29
CA HIS A 16 33.78 -6.31 10.81
C HIS A 16 33.96 -5.46 9.53
N ASN A 17 32.93 -4.71 9.13
CA ASN A 17 32.94 -3.84 7.95
C ASN A 17 33.36 -4.55 6.65
N LEU A 18 32.95 -5.83 6.50
CA LEU A 18 33.26 -6.67 5.35
C LEU A 18 32.22 -6.59 4.22
N ILE A 19 31.09 -5.91 4.46
CA ILE A 19 29.96 -5.86 3.53
C ILE A 19 29.51 -4.42 3.33
N ASP A 20 29.50 -4.00 2.06
CA ASP A 20 28.94 -2.72 1.63
C ASP A 20 27.43 -2.78 1.46
N ARG A 21 26.76 -1.64 1.65
CA ARG A 21 25.30 -1.53 1.52
C ARG A 21 24.76 -1.97 0.16
N GLN A 22 25.53 -1.79 -0.91
CA GLN A 22 25.13 -2.18 -2.26
C GLN A 22 25.20 -3.71 -2.47
N SER A 23 26.08 -4.39 -1.73
CA SER A 23 26.31 -5.83 -1.83
C SER A 23 25.24 -6.66 -1.10
N TYR A 24 24.32 -6.02 -0.35
CA TYR A 24 23.26 -6.71 0.36
C TYR A 24 22.30 -7.49 -0.55
N VAL A 25 22.07 -7.05 -1.79
CA VAL A 25 21.21 -7.80 -2.73
C VAL A 25 21.88 -9.05 -3.26
N ALA A 26 23.19 -9.00 -3.54
CA ALA A 26 23.95 -10.19 -3.95
C ALA A 26 23.83 -11.29 -2.89
N GLN A 27 23.67 -10.90 -1.62
CA GLN A 27 23.47 -11.82 -0.53
C GLN A 27 22.12 -12.53 -0.57
N TYR A 28 21.03 -11.89 -1.01
CA TYR A 28 19.74 -12.57 -1.20
C TYR A 28 19.84 -13.67 -2.26
N ILE A 29 20.48 -13.34 -3.39
CA ILE A 29 20.67 -14.29 -4.49
C ILE A 29 21.59 -15.43 -4.04
N SER A 30 22.68 -15.11 -3.34
CA SER A 30 23.60 -16.10 -2.77
C SER A 30 22.89 -17.04 -1.79
N LEU A 31 22.05 -16.51 -0.89
CA LEU A 31 21.28 -17.32 0.05
C LEU A 31 20.27 -18.22 -0.67
N ALA A 32 19.58 -17.70 -1.68
CA ALA A 32 18.65 -18.46 -2.49
C ALA A 32 19.36 -19.62 -3.21
N LEU A 33 20.46 -19.33 -3.93
CA LEU A 33 21.26 -20.34 -4.63
C LEU A 33 21.86 -21.38 -3.68
N LEU A 34 22.36 -20.95 -2.52
CA LEU A 34 22.87 -21.86 -1.49
C LEU A 34 21.78 -22.79 -0.97
N THR A 35 20.57 -22.24 -0.73
CA THR A 35 19.45 -23.03 -0.22
C THR A 35 18.94 -24.01 -1.27
N THR A 36 18.69 -23.55 -2.49
CA THR A 36 18.27 -24.40 -3.62
C THR A 36 19.30 -25.47 -3.94
N GLY A 37 20.59 -25.12 -4.00
CA GLY A 37 21.67 -26.09 -4.22
C GLY A 37 21.77 -27.14 -3.13
N SER A 38 21.64 -26.73 -1.86
CA SER A 38 21.62 -27.67 -0.73
C SER A 38 20.41 -28.60 -0.78
N CYS A 39 19.22 -28.09 -1.11
CA CYS A 39 18.01 -28.90 -1.26
C CYS A 39 18.09 -29.87 -2.43
N ALA A 40 18.66 -29.44 -3.57
CA ALA A 40 18.87 -30.29 -4.73
C ALA A 40 19.77 -31.50 -4.39
N LEU A 41 20.84 -31.29 -3.60
CA LEU A 41 21.69 -32.38 -3.11
C LEU A 41 20.97 -33.35 -2.16
N LEU A 42 20.03 -32.83 -1.37
CA LEU A 42 19.24 -33.62 -0.43
C LEU A 42 18.00 -34.28 -1.06
N GLY A 43 17.65 -33.94 -2.31
CA GLY A 43 16.42 -34.37 -2.95
C GLY A 43 15.15 -33.83 -2.29
N SER A 44 15.21 -32.65 -1.66
CA SER A 44 14.09 -32.02 -0.96
C SER A 44 13.48 -30.87 -1.78
N ASP A 45 12.30 -30.39 -1.36
CA ASP A 45 11.61 -29.26 -1.99
C ASP A 45 12.37 -27.94 -1.76
N ASP A 46 12.82 -27.34 -2.85
CA ASP A 46 13.64 -26.14 -2.83
C ASP A 46 12.84 -24.88 -2.54
N LEU A 47 11.59 -24.77 -3.02
CA LEU A 47 10.73 -23.61 -2.79
C LEU A 47 10.36 -23.43 -1.31
N LEU A 48 9.89 -24.50 -0.66
CA LEU A 48 9.53 -24.47 0.76
C LEU A 48 10.75 -24.20 1.62
N ALA A 49 11.90 -24.81 1.27
CA ALA A 49 13.13 -24.57 1.98
C ALA A 49 13.65 -23.13 1.80
N ALA A 50 13.61 -22.58 0.59
CA ALA A 50 13.98 -21.19 0.32
C ALA A 50 13.06 -20.21 1.08
N PHE A 51 11.75 -20.47 1.11
CA PHE A 51 10.79 -19.68 1.86
C PHE A 51 11.07 -19.72 3.38
N ALA A 52 11.25 -20.92 3.95
CA ALA A 52 11.56 -21.07 5.37
C ALA A 52 12.92 -20.46 5.74
N CYS A 53 13.92 -20.61 4.86
CA CYS A 53 15.25 -20.01 5.01
C CYS A 53 15.17 -18.49 5.00
N GLY A 54 14.47 -17.89 4.03
CA GLY A 54 14.24 -16.45 3.95
C GLY A 54 13.47 -15.91 5.14
N THR A 55 12.44 -16.61 5.61
CA THR A 55 11.67 -16.23 6.81
C THR A 55 12.55 -16.24 8.06
N ALA A 56 13.36 -17.29 8.24
CA ALA A 56 14.31 -17.37 9.37
C ALA A 56 15.40 -16.29 9.29
N PHE A 57 15.84 -15.95 8.08
CA PHE A 57 16.81 -14.89 7.83
C PHE A 57 16.25 -13.50 8.17
N ALA A 58 14.99 -13.21 7.81
CA ALA A 58 14.34 -11.92 8.04
C ALA A 58 13.72 -11.76 9.44
N TRP A 59 13.75 -12.80 10.29
CA TRP A 59 12.94 -12.90 11.51
C TRP A 59 13.10 -11.75 12.53
N ASP A 60 14.27 -11.11 12.65
CA ASP A 60 14.47 -9.99 13.57
C ASP A 60 14.37 -8.60 12.95
N GLY A 61 14.10 -8.53 11.65
CA GLY A 61 14.01 -7.27 10.92
C GLY A 61 15.32 -6.46 10.87
N PHE A 62 16.45 -6.98 11.39
CA PHE A 62 17.74 -6.27 11.38
C PHE A 62 18.16 -5.98 9.95
N PHE A 63 18.04 -6.98 9.08
CA PHE A 63 18.39 -6.86 7.67
C PHE A 63 17.40 -6.01 6.88
N ASN A 64 16.10 -6.13 7.18
CA ASN A 64 15.07 -5.34 6.54
C ASN A 64 15.32 -3.85 6.75
N LYS A 65 15.67 -3.44 7.98
CA LYS A 65 15.98 -2.05 8.31
C LYS A 65 17.20 -1.49 7.57
N GLN A 66 18.24 -2.31 7.38
CA GLN A 66 19.44 -1.91 6.64
C GLN A 66 19.18 -1.78 5.13
N THR A 67 18.21 -2.54 4.61
CA THR A 67 17.88 -2.58 3.18
C THR A 67 16.76 -1.61 2.78
N GLU A 68 15.90 -1.20 3.73
CA GLU A 68 14.72 -0.34 3.53
C GLU A 68 15.03 0.99 2.84
N ALA A 69 16.20 1.58 3.11
CA ALA A 69 16.64 2.85 2.50
C ALA A 69 17.46 2.66 1.20
N SER A 70 17.66 1.42 0.75
CA SER A 70 18.46 1.15 -0.44
C SER A 70 17.60 1.27 -1.71
N VAL A 71 17.88 2.29 -2.53
CA VAL A 71 17.29 2.44 -3.86
C VAL A 71 17.52 1.18 -4.71
N PHE A 72 18.64 0.49 -4.49
CA PHE A 72 18.99 -0.72 -5.21
C PHE A 72 18.01 -1.88 -4.96
N SER A 73 17.59 -2.12 -3.72
CA SER A 73 16.57 -3.16 -3.44
C SER A 73 15.26 -2.83 -4.16
N SER A 74 14.84 -1.57 -4.12
CA SER A 74 13.61 -1.13 -4.81
C SER A 74 13.69 -1.32 -6.33
N VAL A 75 14.84 -1.05 -6.95
CA VAL A 75 15.04 -1.27 -8.40
C VAL A 75 14.97 -2.75 -8.72
N ILE A 76 15.61 -3.60 -7.92
CA ILE A 76 15.63 -5.05 -8.14
C ILE A 76 14.24 -5.64 -7.96
N ASP A 77 13.50 -5.23 -6.93
CA ASP A 77 12.10 -5.64 -6.71
C ASP A 77 11.23 -5.23 -7.91
N LEU A 78 11.41 -4.01 -8.42
CA LEU A 78 10.69 -3.54 -9.62
C LEU A 78 11.04 -4.39 -10.85
N LEU A 79 12.31 -4.67 -11.07
CA LEU A 79 12.77 -5.48 -12.21
C LEU A 79 12.21 -6.90 -12.16
N PHE A 80 12.25 -7.56 -11.00
CA PHE A 80 11.67 -8.90 -10.82
C PHE A 80 10.15 -8.90 -10.99
N ASN A 81 9.45 -7.87 -10.50
CA ASN A 81 8.01 -7.75 -10.69
C ASN A 81 7.65 -7.58 -12.17
N ILE A 82 8.34 -6.69 -12.89
CA ILE A 82 8.13 -6.50 -14.33
C ILE A 82 8.42 -7.80 -15.08
N ALA A 83 9.57 -8.43 -14.81
CA ALA A 83 9.94 -9.69 -15.46
C ALA A 83 8.91 -10.79 -15.18
N ALA A 84 8.41 -10.90 -13.94
CA ALA A 84 7.38 -11.86 -13.58
C ALA A 84 6.07 -11.59 -14.35
N PHE A 85 5.58 -10.35 -14.41
CA PHE A 85 4.36 -10.04 -15.14
C PHE A 85 4.49 -10.26 -16.65
N VAL A 86 5.64 -9.90 -17.24
CA VAL A 86 5.93 -10.17 -18.65
C VAL A 86 5.95 -11.69 -18.91
N TYR A 87 6.63 -12.45 -18.05
CA TYR A 87 6.68 -13.90 -18.15
C TYR A 87 5.29 -14.54 -18.03
N VAL A 88 4.50 -14.16 -17.01
CA VAL A 88 3.14 -14.68 -16.83
C VAL A 88 2.25 -14.35 -18.03
N GLY A 89 2.35 -13.13 -18.57
CA GLY A 89 1.62 -12.73 -19.76
C GLY A 89 2.02 -13.55 -21.00
N ALA A 90 3.31 -13.79 -21.20
CA ALA A 90 3.82 -14.58 -22.32
C ALA A 90 3.55 -16.09 -22.19
N TRP A 91 3.50 -16.61 -20.96
CA TRP A 91 3.22 -18.01 -20.66
C TRP A 91 1.73 -18.36 -20.81
N THR A 92 0.84 -17.38 -20.67
CA THR A 92 -0.61 -17.62 -20.67
C THR A 92 -1.13 -18.03 -22.07
N PRO A 93 -1.73 -19.23 -22.24
CA PRO A 93 -2.29 -19.67 -23.51
C PRO A 93 -3.68 -19.06 -23.73
N PHE A 94 -3.74 -17.83 -24.25
CA PHE A 94 -5.00 -17.12 -24.46
C PHE A 94 -5.95 -17.82 -25.45
N ASP A 95 -5.40 -18.53 -26.43
CA ASP A 95 -6.18 -19.23 -27.46
C ASP A 95 -6.93 -20.45 -26.88
N ASP A 96 -6.36 -21.11 -25.87
CA ASP A 96 -6.90 -22.33 -25.26
C ASP A 96 -8.02 -22.05 -24.24
N PHE A 97 -8.33 -20.79 -23.95
CA PHE A 97 -9.43 -20.42 -23.04
C PHE A 97 -10.82 -20.72 -23.60
N ASN A 98 -10.91 -20.95 -24.91
CA ASN A 98 -12.14 -21.31 -25.59
C ASN A 98 -11.96 -22.57 -26.43
N ASP A 99 -11.56 -23.67 -25.77
CA ASP A 99 -11.48 -24.98 -26.38
C ASP A 99 -12.57 -25.94 -25.86
N PRO A 100 -13.64 -26.18 -26.66
CA PRO A 100 -14.66 -27.16 -26.34
C PRO A 100 -14.14 -28.60 -26.22
N ALA A 101 -13.04 -28.97 -26.90
CA ALA A 101 -12.45 -30.30 -26.82
C ALA A 101 -11.89 -30.60 -25.42
N LEU A 102 -11.38 -29.58 -24.74
CA LEU A 102 -10.94 -29.65 -23.34
C LEU A 102 -12.09 -29.38 -22.34
N SER A 103 -13.33 -29.31 -22.81
CA SER A 103 -14.52 -28.90 -22.04
C SER A 103 -14.44 -27.48 -21.46
N LEU A 104 -13.52 -26.67 -21.98
CA LEU A 104 -13.27 -25.30 -21.57
C LEU A 104 -14.22 -24.38 -22.33
N THR A 105 -15.01 -23.63 -21.56
CA THR A 105 -15.81 -22.53 -22.11
C THR A 105 -15.54 -21.30 -21.26
N PRO A 106 -15.45 -20.10 -21.87
CA PRO A 106 -15.13 -18.88 -21.12
C PRO A 106 -16.06 -18.64 -19.92
N TRP A 107 -17.35 -18.96 -20.07
CA TRP A 107 -18.32 -18.83 -18.99
C TRP A 107 -18.03 -19.78 -17.81
N ARG A 108 -17.67 -21.04 -18.07
CA ARG A 108 -17.28 -21.99 -17.01
C ARG A 108 -16.04 -21.51 -16.27
N LEU A 109 -15.04 -21.00 -16.99
CA LEU A 109 -13.82 -20.44 -16.41
C LEU A 109 -14.12 -19.24 -15.50
N VAL A 110 -14.99 -18.32 -15.92
CA VAL A 110 -15.43 -17.18 -15.09
C VAL A 110 -16.14 -17.65 -13.83
N VAL A 111 -17.07 -18.61 -13.94
CA VAL A 111 -17.79 -19.14 -12.77
C VAL A 111 -16.84 -19.81 -11.80
N ILE A 112 -15.92 -20.65 -12.29
CA ILE A 112 -14.89 -21.30 -11.46
C ILE A 112 -14.02 -20.23 -10.81
N ALA A 113 -13.62 -19.18 -11.54
CA ALA A 113 -12.80 -18.11 -10.99
C ALA A 113 -13.51 -17.38 -9.85
N ILE A 114 -14.77 -17.02 -10.01
CA ILE A 114 -15.56 -16.41 -8.94
C ILE A 114 -15.67 -17.35 -7.74
N LEU A 115 -16.01 -18.62 -7.96
CA LEU A 115 -16.15 -19.60 -6.88
C LEU A 115 -14.84 -19.78 -6.12
N VAL A 116 -13.72 -19.92 -6.83
CA VAL A 116 -12.41 -20.13 -6.20
C VAL A 116 -11.96 -18.86 -5.48
N LEU A 117 -12.14 -17.67 -6.04
CA LEU A 117 -11.76 -16.41 -5.36
C LEU A 117 -12.56 -16.20 -4.07
N LEU A 118 -13.84 -16.57 -4.07
CA LEU A 118 -14.69 -16.46 -2.88
C LEU A 118 -14.43 -17.58 -1.88
N LEU A 119 -14.22 -18.82 -2.31
CA LEU A 119 -14.19 -20.00 -1.42
C LEU A 119 -12.80 -20.44 -0.99
N ARG A 120 -11.74 -20.08 -1.72
CA ARG A 120 -10.38 -20.57 -1.43
C ARG A 120 -9.82 -20.03 -0.13
N ARG A 121 -10.05 -18.74 0.17
CA ARG A 121 -9.40 -18.06 1.30
C ARG A 121 -10.37 -17.50 2.33
N ILE A 122 -11.51 -16.95 1.90
CA ILE A 122 -12.44 -16.30 2.81
C ILE A 122 -13.04 -17.29 3.84
N PRO A 123 -13.55 -18.48 3.47
CA PRO A 123 -14.13 -19.41 4.44
C PRO A 123 -13.10 -19.94 5.44
N PRO A 124 -11.90 -20.40 5.05
CA PRO A 124 -10.89 -20.82 6.02
C PRO A 124 -10.45 -19.68 6.96
N VAL A 125 -10.19 -18.48 6.45
CA VAL A 125 -9.78 -17.34 7.30
C VAL A 125 -10.90 -16.95 8.26
N LEU A 126 -12.16 -16.95 7.81
CA LEU A 126 -13.31 -16.64 8.66
C LEU A 126 -13.66 -17.76 9.65
N ALA A 127 -13.28 -19.01 9.37
CA ALA A 127 -13.41 -20.10 10.33
C ALA A 127 -12.29 -20.05 11.39
N LEU A 128 -11.07 -19.69 10.98
CA LEU A 128 -9.89 -19.68 11.85
C LEU A 128 -9.59 -18.32 12.50
N TYR A 129 -10.32 -17.23 12.20
CA TYR A 129 -9.95 -15.89 12.69
C TYR A 129 -9.83 -15.80 14.21
N ARG A 130 -10.57 -16.62 14.97
CA ARG A 130 -10.50 -16.62 16.43
C ARG A 130 -9.20 -17.23 16.97
N TRP A 131 -8.50 -18.04 16.18
CA TRP A 131 -7.19 -18.60 16.51
C TRP A 131 -6.02 -17.75 15.99
N ILE A 132 -6.29 -16.78 15.12
CA ILE A 132 -5.27 -15.89 14.56
C ILE A 132 -5.26 -14.60 15.40
N PRO A 133 -4.24 -14.38 16.26
CA PRO A 133 -4.22 -13.24 17.18
C PRO A 133 -4.18 -11.87 16.46
N ASP A 134 -3.73 -11.85 15.21
CA ASP A 134 -3.64 -10.63 14.39
C ASP A 134 -4.99 -10.17 13.84
N ILE A 135 -6.02 -11.03 13.82
CA ILE A 135 -7.34 -10.72 13.24
C ILE A 135 -8.36 -10.57 14.36
N LYS A 136 -8.78 -9.33 14.64
CA LYS A 136 -9.65 -9.03 15.80
C LYS A 136 -11.13 -9.05 15.45
N ASN A 137 -11.46 -8.74 14.19
CA ASN A 137 -12.85 -8.56 13.76
C ASN A 137 -13.15 -9.30 12.45
N ILE A 138 -14.43 -9.63 12.24
CA ILE A 138 -14.90 -10.28 11.00
C ILE A 138 -14.56 -9.43 9.76
N ARG A 139 -14.60 -8.10 9.88
CA ARG A 139 -14.23 -7.20 8.77
C ARG A 139 -12.75 -7.33 8.41
N GLU A 140 -11.88 -7.47 9.40
CA GLU A 140 -10.45 -7.71 9.20
C GLU A 140 -10.20 -9.11 8.63
N ALA A 141 -10.98 -10.11 9.05
CA ALA A 141 -10.93 -11.47 8.50
C ALA A 141 -11.32 -11.49 7.01
N LEU A 142 -12.41 -10.81 6.64
CA LEU A 142 -12.86 -10.66 5.25
C LEU A 142 -11.83 -9.90 4.41
N PHE A 143 -11.30 -8.80 4.94
CA PHE A 143 -10.28 -8.01 4.27
C PHE A 143 -9.00 -8.82 4.06
N SER A 144 -8.50 -9.47 5.11
CA SER A 144 -7.33 -10.35 5.04
C SER A 144 -7.57 -11.50 4.06
N GLY A 145 -8.74 -12.14 4.10
CA GLY A 145 -9.14 -13.19 3.17
C GLY A 145 -9.17 -12.73 1.71
N HIS A 146 -9.58 -11.48 1.44
CA HIS A 146 -9.56 -10.91 0.09
C HIS A 146 -8.14 -10.65 -0.42
N PHE A 147 -7.22 -10.15 0.40
CA PHE A 147 -5.88 -9.75 -0.07
C PHE A 147 -4.88 -10.92 -0.15
N GLY A 148 -5.23 -11.94 -0.94
CA GLY A 148 -4.44 -13.16 -1.14
C GLY A 148 -4.42 -13.63 -2.58
N PRO A 149 -3.85 -12.84 -3.50
CA PRO A 149 -3.86 -13.19 -4.91
C PRO A 149 -3.08 -14.47 -5.18
N MET A 150 -3.60 -15.24 -6.15
CA MET A 150 -2.82 -16.25 -6.85
C MET A 150 -1.77 -15.56 -7.72
N GLY A 151 -0.60 -16.20 -7.86
CA GLY A 151 0.50 -15.68 -8.65
C GLY A 151 1.39 -16.79 -9.16
N VAL A 152 2.68 -16.48 -9.33
CA VAL A 152 3.69 -17.33 -9.96
C VAL A 152 3.83 -18.71 -9.31
N GLY A 153 3.59 -18.84 -8.00
CA GLY A 153 3.60 -20.15 -7.33
C GLY A 153 2.58 -21.14 -7.90
N ALA A 154 1.39 -20.67 -8.33
CA ALA A 154 0.40 -21.54 -8.96
C ALA A 154 0.88 -22.05 -10.33
N ILE A 155 1.53 -21.17 -11.10
CA ILE A 155 2.13 -21.47 -12.41
C ILE A 155 3.27 -22.48 -12.26
N PHE A 156 4.11 -22.32 -11.24
CA PHE A 156 5.18 -23.27 -10.96
C PHE A 156 4.62 -24.67 -10.67
N ILE A 157 3.65 -24.76 -9.76
CA ILE A 157 3.05 -26.05 -9.38
C ILE A 157 2.28 -26.66 -10.55
N SER A 158 1.57 -25.86 -11.37
CA SER A 158 0.89 -26.38 -12.56
C SER A 158 1.88 -26.94 -13.58
N THR A 159 2.99 -26.23 -13.82
CA THR A 159 4.06 -26.70 -14.73
C THR A 159 4.71 -27.97 -14.21
N LEU A 160 4.96 -28.05 -12.90
CA LEU A 160 5.49 -29.26 -12.27
C LEU A 160 4.51 -30.43 -12.39
N ALA A 161 3.22 -30.18 -12.19
CA ALA A 161 2.17 -31.19 -12.35
C ALA A 161 2.15 -31.72 -13.79
N THR A 162 2.13 -30.85 -14.80
CA THR A 162 2.14 -31.26 -16.22
C THR A 162 3.36 -32.13 -16.57
N ARG A 163 4.51 -31.89 -15.93
CA ARG A 163 5.71 -32.73 -16.13
C ARG A 163 5.62 -34.10 -15.46
N GLN A 164 4.81 -34.25 -14.42
CA GLN A 164 4.59 -35.53 -13.73
C GLN A 164 3.46 -36.33 -14.37
N LEU A 165 2.52 -35.67 -15.03
CA LEU A 165 1.44 -36.28 -15.80
C LEU A 165 1.98 -36.85 -17.12
N PRO A 166 1.38 -37.95 -17.65
CA PRO A 166 1.73 -38.45 -18.96
C PRO A 166 1.43 -37.39 -20.03
N PRO A 167 2.26 -37.27 -21.09
CA PRO A 167 2.01 -36.34 -22.17
C PRO A 167 0.64 -36.67 -22.81
N PRO A 168 -0.25 -35.69 -22.96
CA PRO A 168 -1.58 -35.93 -23.52
C PRO A 168 -1.49 -36.32 -24.99
N HIS A 169 -2.34 -37.27 -25.41
CA HIS A 169 -2.61 -37.51 -26.81
C HIS A 169 -3.47 -36.36 -27.40
N ASP A 170 -3.44 -36.20 -28.72
CA ASP A 170 -4.30 -35.27 -29.44
C ASP A 170 -5.24 -36.06 -30.38
N PRO A 171 -6.52 -36.30 -30.00
CA PRO A 171 -7.22 -35.79 -28.81
C PRO A 171 -6.92 -36.61 -27.52
N PRO A 172 -7.10 -36.02 -26.33
CA PRO A 172 -6.87 -36.70 -25.05
C PRO A 172 -7.92 -37.78 -24.81
N GLU A 173 -7.48 -39.00 -24.52
CA GLU A 173 -8.36 -40.18 -24.38
C GLU A 173 -8.71 -40.50 -22.93
N THR A 174 -7.81 -40.18 -22.00
CA THR A 174 -7.97 -40.48 -20.57
C THR A 174 -8.24 -39.24 -19.75
N GLN A 175 -8.84 -39.42 -18.57
CA GLN A 175 -9.06 -38.32 -17.62
C GLN A 175 -7.74 -37.67 -17.16
N ALA A 176 -6.67 -38.45 -17.08
CA ALA A 176 -5.34 -37.93 -16.73
C ALA A 176 -4.77 -37.04 -17.84
N GLU A 177 -4.98 -37.41 -19.10
CA GLU A 177 -4.54 -36.61 -20.25
C GLU A 177 -5.38 -35.34 -20.40
N LEU A 178 -6.70 -35.42 -20.21
CA LEU A 178 -7.57 -34.25 -20.14
C LEU A 178 -7.13 -33.28 -19.03
N LEU A 179 -6.74 -33.81 -17.86
CA LEU A 179 -6.21 -33.01 -16.77
C LEU A 179 -4.87 -32.37 -17.14
N GLY A 180 -3.95 -33.12 -17.74
CA GLY A 180 -2.65 -32.61 -18.20
C GLY A 180 -2.78 -31.47 -19.21
N ALA A 181 -3.73 -31.59 -20.15
CA ALA A 181 -3.98 -30.56 -21.16
C ALA A 181 -4.76 -29.35 -20.62
N SER A 182 -5.63 -29.53 -19.62
CA SER A 182 -6.49 -28.44 -19.10
C SER A 182 -5.93 -27.71 -17.88
N ILE A 183 -4.97 -28.28 -17.13
CA ILE A 183 -4.38 -27.64 -15.93
C ILE A 183 -3.79 -26.27 -16.26
N GLU A 184 -3.03 -26.18 -17.35
CA GLU A 184 -2.33 -24.96 -17.75
C GLU A 184 -3.29 -23.81 -18.09
N PRO A 185 -4.26 -23.95 -19.02
CA PRO A 185 -5.20 -22.87 -19.32
C PRO A 185 -6.09 -22.50 -18.13
N ILE A 186 -6.53 -23.48 -17.32
CA ILE A 186 -7.32 -23.20 -16.11
C ILE A 186 -6.49 -22.37 -15.13
N VAL A 187 -5.27 -22.78 -14.80
CA VAL A 187 -4.42 -22.07 -13.83
C VAL A 187 -4.04 -20.69 -14.35
N ALA A 188 -3.72 -20.56 -15.64
CA ALA A 188 -3.42 -19.27 -16.25
C ALA A 188 -4.60 -18.30 -16.14
N PHE A 189 -5.81 -18.74 -16.50
CA PHE A 189 -7.03 -17.93 -16.35
C PHE A 189 -7.27 -17.51 -14.89
N MET A 190 -7.08 -18.45 -13.95
CA MET A 190 -7.22 -18.20 -12.51
C MET A 190 -6.23 -17.14 -12.01
N VAL A 191 -4.97 -17.23 -12.41
CA VAL A 191 -3.91 -16.29 -12.01
C VAL A 191 -4.17 -14.90 -12.59
N VAL A 192 -4.48 -14.79 -13.88
CA VAL A 192 -4.81 -13.50 -14.51
C VAL A 192 -6.02 -12.85 -13.85
N THR A 193 -7.12 -13.60 -13.68
CA THR A 193 -8.35 -13.09 -13.06
C THR A 193 -8.12 -12.64 -11.61
N SER A 194 -7.33 -13.42 -10.86
CA SER A 194 -6.92 -13.09 -9.50
C SER A 194 -6.10 -11.79 -9.43
N ILE A 195 -5.05 -11.67 -10.26
CA ILE A 195 -4.19 -10.48 -10.31
C ILE A 195 -5.03 -9.24 -10.63
N LEU A 196 -5.94 -9.35 -11.60
CA LEU A 196 -6.83 -8.24 -11.97
C LEU A 196 -7.76 -7.84 -10.82
N ILE A 197 -8.49 -8.79 -10.23
CA ILE A 197 -9.47 -8.49 -9.17
C ILE A 197 -8.78 -7.92 -7.93
N HIS A 198 -7.71 -8.55 -7.44
CA HIS A 198 -7.03 -8.09 -6.24
C HIS A 198 -6.18 -6.84 -6.50
N GLY A 199 -5.49 -6.77 -7.64
CA GLY A 199 -4.67 -5.62 -8.01
C GLY A 199 -5.49 -4.35 -8.21
N LEU A 200 -6.67 -4.44 -8.84
CA LEU A 200 -7.55 -3.30 -9.06
C LEU A 200 -8.41 -2.93 -7.85
N SER A 201 -8.50 -3.80 -6.83
CA SER A 201 -9.30 -3.54 -5.62
C SER A 201 -8.84 -2.29 -4.86
N ILE A 202 -7.52 -2.07 -4.72
CA ILE A 202 -6.98 -0.92 -3.96
C ILE A 202 -7.23 0.41 -4.68
N PRO A 203 -6.88 0.56 -5.99
CA PRO A 203 -7.25 1.74 -6.76
C PRO A 203 -8.76 2.01 -6.72
N PHE A 204 -9.59 1.00 -6.94
CA PHE A 204 -11.05 1.15 -6.95
C PHE A 204 -11.58 1.67 -5.60
N PHE A 205 -11.11 1.10 -4.49
CA PHE A 205 -11.47 1.56 -3.14
C PHE A 205 -10.98 2.99 -2.86
N SER A 206 -9.79 3.34 -3.35
CA SER A 206 -9.23 4.69 -3.21
C SER A 206 -10.03 5.73 -4.00
N LEU A 207 -10.38 5.43 -5.25
CA LEU A 207 -11.21 6.29 -6.10
C LEU A 207 -12.62 6.45 -5.52
N GLY A 208 -13.26 5.37 -5.08
CA GLY A 208 -14.60 5.41 -4.48
C GLY A 208 -14.69 6.34 -3.26
N ARG A 209 -13.71 6.28 -2.36
CA ARG A 209 -13.65 7.21 -1.21
C ARG A 209 -13.50 8.67 -1.66
N ARG A 210 -12.69 8.93 -2.69
CA ARG A 210 -12.48 10.28 -3.22
C ARG A 210 -13.80 10.86 -3.78
N VAL A 211 -14.59 10.07 -4.49
CA VAL A 211 -15.90 10.47 -5.03
C VAL A 211 -16.92 10.74 -3.90
N HIS A 212 -16.95 9.93 -2.86
CA HIS A 212 -17.82 10.16 -1.69
C HIS A 212 -17.47 11.44 -0.92
N THR A 213 -16.18 11.77 -0.79
CA THR A 213 -15.71 13.01 -0.15
C THR A 213 -16.10 14.25 -0.95
N PHE A 214 -16.09 14.20 -2.29
CA PHE A 214 -16.53 15.33 -3.13
C PHE A 214 -18.04 15.59 -3.06
N SER A 215 -18.88 14.58 -2.75
CA SER A 215 -20.34 14.77 -2.65
C SER A 215 -20.81 15.51 -1.38
N ARG A 216 -19.91 15.88 -0.46
CA ARG A 216 -20.24 16.53 0.82
C ARG A 216 -19.75 17.96 1.00
N THR A 217 -19.36 18.65 -0.07
CA THR A 217 -19.22 20.11 -0.08
C THR A 217 -20.36 20.74 -0.87
N TRP A 218 -21.61 20.59 -0.41
CA TRP A 218 -22.67 21.51 -0.79
C TRP A 218 -22.36 22.83 -0.07
N SER A 219 -21.71 23.76 -0.76
CA SER A 219 -21.66 25.15 -0.30
C SER A 219 -23.07 25.69 -0.37
N ARG A 220 -23.77 25.67 0.76
CA ARG A 220 -24.96 26.51 0.95
C ARG A 220 -24.46 27.94 0.82
N ARG A 221 -24.59 28.55 -0.36
CA ARG A 221 -24.51 30.00 -0.52
C ARG A 221 -25.66 30.59 0.28
N GLU A 222 -25.41 30.92 1.54
CA GLU A 222 -26.12 32.05 2.14
C GLU A 222 -25.55 33.28 1.44
N THR A 223 -26.35 33.94 0.61
CA THR A 223 -25.98 35.26 0.07
C THR A 223 -25.85 36.20 1.26
N PRO A 224 -24.63 36.63 1.64
CA PRO A 224 -24.50 37.60 2.72
C PRO A 224 -25.13 38.91 2.21
N ALA A 225 -25.86 39.61 3.06
CA ALA A 225 -26.44 40.92 2.71
C ALA A 225 -25.37 41.96 2.31
N VAL A 226 -24.09 41.65 2.52
CA VAL A 226 -22.94 42.52 2.24
C VAL A 226 -21.92 41.77 1.37
N PRO A 227 -21.42 42.36 0.27
CA PRO A 227 -20.45 41.71 -0.61
C PRO A 227 -19.12 41.35 0.07
N GLU A 228 -18.52 40.21 -0.31
CA GLU A 228 -17.30 39.66 0.31
C GLU A 228 -16.08 40.61 0.25
N TRP A 229 -16.00 41.50 -0.73
CA TRP A 229 -14.93 42.50 -0.84
C TRP A 229 -14.95 43.54 0.29
N THR A 230 -16.08 43.72 0.99
CA THR A 230 -16.17 44.66 2.12
C THR A 230 -15.56 44.10 3.39
N THR A 231 -15.21 42.81 3.44
CA THR A 231 -14.60 42.19 4.62
C THR A 231 -13.18 42.68 4.87
N GLN A 232 -12.51 43.21 3.84
CA GLN A 232 -11.17 43.81 3.94
C GLN A 232 -11.18 45.32 4.18
N THR A 233 -12.35 45.96 4.20
CA THR A 233 -12.47 47.39 4.46
C THR A 233 -13.09 47.62 5.83
N ARG A 234 -12.38 48.34 6.70
CA ARG A 234 -12.95 48.79 7.98
C ARG A 234 -14.04 49.83 7.69
N PRO A 235 -15.30 49.60 8.08
CA PRO A 235 -16.35 50.59 7.87
C PRO A 235 -16.06 51.83 8.72
N VAL A 236 -15.95 52.99 8.08
CA VAL A 236 -15.76 54.28 8.76
C VAL A 236 -17.12 54.75 9.27
N LEU A 237 -17.36 54.56 10.57
CA LEU A 237 -18.50 55.17 11.25
C LEU A 237 -18.14 56.65 11.50
N ARG A 238 -18.90 57.58 10.90
CA ARG A 238 -18.72 59.02 11.14
C ARG A 238 -18.90 59.31 12.63
N GLY A 239 -17.81 59.57 13.34
CA GLY A 239 -17.84 60.04 14.72
C GLY A 239 -16.59 59.77 15.56
N THR A 240 -15.79 58.75 15.26
CA THR A 240 -14.72 58.31 16.19
C THR A 240 -13.28 58.32 15.66
N ASP A 241 -13.04 58.44 14.35
CA ASP A 241 -11.68 58.31 13.79
C ASP A 241 -11.32 59.44 12.79
N ILE A 242 -11.38 60.70 13.22
CA ILE A 242 -10.71 61.81 12.51
C ILE A 242 -9.90 62.61 13.52
N VAL A 243 -8.62 62.30 13.65
CA VAL A 243 -7.66 63.16 14.36
C VAL A 243 -7.04 64.08 13.33
N ILE A 244 -7.47 65.35 13.32
CA ILE A 244 -6.84 66.40 12.51
C ILE A 244 -5.63 66.88 13.29
N ASN A 245 -4.42 66.49 12.85
CA ASN A 245 -3.20 67.00 13.46
C ASN A 245 -3.03 68.48 13.05
N ARG A 246 -3.13 69.40 14.01
CA ARG A 246 -2.74 70.81 13.82
C ARG A 246 -1.32 70.96 14.36
N ASP A 247 -0.41 71.47 13.52
CA ASP A 247 1.00 71.62 13.85
C ASP A 247 1.24 72.66 14.96
N GLU A 248 2.28 72.43 15.77
CA GLU A 248 2.58 73.09 17.06
C GLU A 248 2.99 74.57 16.98
N ALA A 249 2.91 75.21 15.81
CA ALA A 249 3.33 76.60 15.61
C ALA A 249 2.43 77.63 16.34
N ASP A 250 1.18 77.30 16.67
CA ASP A 250 0.24 78.23 17.33
C ASP A 250 0.33 78.24 18.88
N ARG A 251 1.17 77.39 19.49
CA ARG A 251 1.27 77.29 20.97
C ARG A 251 2.30 78.22 21.59
N ALA A 252 3.25 78.75 20.82
CA ALA A 252 4.28 79.66 21.33
C ALA A 252 3.82 81.12 21.46
N GLU A 253 2.69 81.49 20.85
CA GLU A 253 2.23 82.90 20.78
C GLU A 253 1.24 83.30 21.91
N ARG A 254 0.91 82.39 22.84
CA ARG A 254 -0.03 82.68 23.96
C ARG A 254 0.59 82.73 25.35
N THR A 255 1.89 82.51 25.49
CA THR A 255 2.58 82.60 26.80
C THR A 255 3.00 84.03 27.18
N GLU A 256 2.75 85.03 26.35
CA GLU A 256 3.10 86.44 26.64
C GLU A 256 1.91 87.36 26.98
N VAL A 257 0.67 86.86 27.04
CA VAL A 257 -0.51 87.71 27.33
C VAL A 257 -1.23 87.25 28.59
N CYS A 258 -0.94 87.93 29.70
CA CYS A 258 -1.71 88.01 30.96
C CYS A 258 -1.76 86.73 31.83
N GLY A 259 -1.20 86.64 33.03
CA GLY A 259 -1.03 87.67 34.06
C GLY A 259 -2.28 87.76 34.96
N GLY A 260 -2.28 87.01 36.07
CA GLY A 260 -2.85 87.47 37.35
C GLY A 260 -4.16 86.86 37.87
N ARG A 261 -4.12 86.57 39.18
CA ARG A 261 -5.19 86.38 40.20
C ARG A 261 -5.92 85.03 40.19
N ASP A 262 -5.82 84.18 41.22
CA ASP A 262 -6.05 84.25 42.69
C ASP A 262 -7.45 83.74 43.09
N HIS A 263 -7.49 83.03 44.23
CA HIS A 263 -8.60 82.41 44.98
C HIS A 263 -9.32 81.20 44.34
N GLY A 264 -9.72 80.15 45.07
CA GLY A 264 -9.78 79.87 46.49
C GLY A 264 -10.65 78.61 46.73
N ASP A 265 -10.61 78.10 47.97
CA ASP A 265 -11.48 77.09 48.61
C ASP A 265 -11.36 75.60 48.18
N VAL A 266 -10.93 74.65 49.03
CA VAL A 266 -11.31 74.20 50.40
C VAL A 266 -12.34 73.04 50.39
N ARG A 267 -11.79 71.83 50.56
CA ARG A 267 -12.07 70.83 51.63
C ARG A 267 -13.36 69.99 51.61
N MET A 268 -13.15 68.66 51.76
CA MET A 268 -13.70 67.67 52.73
C MET A 268 -13.89 66.31 52.01
N GLN A 269 -13.20 65.23 52.41
CA GLN A 269 -13.61 64.20 53.41
C GLN A 269 -14.99 63.59 53.11
N ASN A 270 -15.29 62.29 53.21
CA ASN A 270 -14.71 61.07 53.80
C ASN A 270 -15.52 59.92 53.11
N GLY A 271 -15.06 58.69 52.94
CA GLY A 271 -14.69 57.73 53.97
C GLY A 271 -15.60 56.48 53.82
N GLY A 272 -15.05 55.29 54.08
CA GLY A 272 -15.77 54.01 54.08
C GLY A 272 -15.08 52.94 53.26
#